data_AF-A0A537KYU9-F1
#
_entry.id   AF-A0A537KYU9-F1
#
_cell.length_a   1.000
_cell.length_b   1.000
_cell.length_c   1.000
_cell.angle_alpha   90.00
_cell.angle_beta   90.00
_cell.angle_gamma   90.00
#
_symmetry.space_group_name_H-M   'P 1'
#
loop_
_entity.id
_entity.type
_entity.pdbx_description
1 polymer ?
#
loop_
_entity_poly.entity_id
_entity_poly.type
_entity_poly.pdbx_seq_one_letter_code
_entity_poly.pdbx_strand_id
1 'polypeptide(L)'
;MAKDSESRREGLLVQAVNPVDGKTCTVQISHARMQTVATRGLIHASECGYIVPAILRGPTAIFEGLRREEDEDQWGVGWRCYCGVPSCSYRKDGTKGPSYPGQVYLVFVNSDGVAYNWRWEKADEDNQKLPVGHADRFKRRLL
;
A
#
# COMPACT_ATOMS: atom_id res chain seq x y z
N MET A 1 -15.76 -5.50 36.46
CA MET A 1 -15.98 -4.68 35.25
C MET A 1 -15.39 -5.44 34.07
N ALA A 2 -16.25 -5.86 33.16
CA ALA A 2 -15.86 -6.70 32.02
C ALA A 2 -14.96 -5.89 31.09
N LYS A 3 -13.73 -6.39 30.88
CA LYS A 3 -12.93 -6.05 29.70
C LYS A 3 -13.60 -6.76 28.53
N ASP A 4 -14.57 -6.08 27.90
CA ASP A 4 -15.21 -6.56 26.68
C ASP A 4 -14.14 -6.62 25.58
N SER A 5 -13.58 -7.82 25.42
CA SER A 5 -13.32 -8.47 24.14
C SER A 5 -13.36 -7.57 22.91
N GLU A 6 -12.29 -6.82 22.66
CA GLU A 6 -11.97 -6.26 21.35
C GLU A 6 -11.31 -7.33 20.46
N SER A 7 -11.86 -8.55 20.51
CA SER A 7 -11.48 -9.67 19.65
C SER A 7 -12.50 -9.78 18.54
N ARG A 8 -12.02 -9.77 17.29
CA ARG A 8 -12.72 -10.13 16.02
C ARG A 8 -13.34 -9.01 15.17
N ARG A 9 -12.53 -8.05 14.76
CA ARG A 9 -12.59 -7.56 13.37
C ARG A 9 -11.23 -7.77 12.73
N GLU A 10 -10.93 -9.03 12.48
CA GLU A 10 -9.71 -9.45 11.77
C GLU A 10 -9.69 -8.72 10.42
N GLY A 11 -8.73 -7.81 10.23
CA GLY A 11 -8.48 -7.22 8.92
C GLY A 11 -8.07 -8.31 7.93
N LEU A 12 -8.22 -8.06 6.63
CA LEU A 12 -7.82 -9.04 5.63
C LEU A 12 -6.29 -9.21 5.67
N LEU A 13 -5.83 -10.41 6.00
CA LEU A 13 -4.42 -10.76 6.03
C LEU A 13 -3.93 -11.07 4.62
N VAL A 14 -2.84 -10.43 4.23
CA VAL A 14 -2.26 -10.54 2.89
C VAL A 14 -0.78 -10.85 3.01
N GLN A 15 -0.31 -11.80 2.20
CA GLN A 15 1.11 -12.11 2.09
C GLN A 15 1.84 -10.96 1.37
N ALA A 16 2.97 -10.53 1.90
CA ALA A 16 3.77 -9.44 1.38
C ALA A 16 5.26 -9.79 1.40
N VAL A 17 6.06 -9.11 0.57
CA VAL A 17 7.52 -9.21 0.64
C VAL A 17 8.02 -8.48 1.90
N ASN A 18 8.82 -9.17 2.71
CA ASN A 18 9.54 -8.59 3.83
C ASN A 18 10.74 -7.81 3.28
N PRO A 19 10.84 -6.50 3.51
CA PRO A 19 11.93 -5.71 2.96
C PRO A 19 13.29 -5.96 3.62
N VAL A 20 13.34 -6.69 4.74
CA VAL A 20 14.60 -6.97 5.46
C VAL A 20 15.32 -8.18 4.87
N ASP A 21 14.60 -9.25 4.58
CA ASP A 21 15.17 -10.54 4.18
C ASP A 21 14.63 -11.07 2.84
N GLY A 22 13.72 -10.33 2.19
CA GLY A 22 13.09 -10.71 0.93
C GLY A 22 12.11 -11.89 1.05
N LYS A 23 11.89 -12.44 2.25
CA LYS A 23 10.96 -13.55 2.47
C LYS A 23 9.52 -13.04 2.51
N THR A 24 8.58 -13.94 2.71
CA THR A 24 7.18 -13.58 2.88
C THR A 24 6.88 -13.19 4.32
N CYS A 25 6.17 -12.08 4.52
CA CYS A 25 5.57 -11.66 5.78
C CYS A 25 4.06 -11.44 5.59
N THR A 26 3.33 -11.26 6.69
CA THR A 26 1.90 -10.95 6.63
C THR A 26 1.67 -9.48 6.92
N VAL A 27 0.88 -8.83 6.07
CA VAL A 27 0.38 -7.46 6.21
C VAL A 27 -1.13 -7.52 6.39
N GLN A 28 -1.66 -6.80 7.37
CA GLN A 28 -3.08 -6.68 7.59
C GLN A 28 -3.62 -5.46 6.83
N ILE A 29 -4.69 -5.62 6.06
CA ILE A 29 -5.41 -4.46 5.52
C ILE A 29 -6.30 -3.88 6.62
N SER A 30 -6.17 -2.58 6.87
CA SER A 30 -6.99 -1.86 7.85
C SER A 30 -8.48 -2.07 7.58
N HIS A 31 -9.19 -2.62 8.57
CA HIS A 31 -10.63 -2.87 8.47
C HIS A 31 -11.42 -1.58 8.26
N ALA A 32 -11.08 -0.52 9.00
CA ALA A 32 -11.70 0.79 8.83
C ALA A 32 -11.47 1.34 7.42
N ARG A 33 -10.27 1.16 6.87
CA ARG A 33 -9.97 1.58 5.49
C ARG A 33 -10.75 0.75 4.48
N MET A 34 -10.83 -0.57 4.67
CA MET A 34 -11.60 -1.49 3.83
C MET A 34 -13.08 -1.10 3.77
N GLN A 35 -13.70 -0.82 4.92
CA GLN A 35 -15.09 -0.35 4.98
C GLN A 35 -15.25 0.98 4.25
N THR A 36 -14.33 1.92 4.49
CA THR A 36 -14.35 3.23 3.83
C THR A 36 -14.25 3.12 2.30
N VAL A 37 -13.41 2.23 1.77
CA VAL A 37 -13.31 2.05 0.32
C VAL A 37 -14.50 1.30 -0.26
N ALA A 38 -15.08 0.36 0.48
CA ALA A 38 -16.29 -0.35 0.06
C ALA A 38 -17.47 0.62 -0.12
N THR A 39 -17.60 1.63 0.74
CA THR A 39 -18.65 2.65 0.61
C THR A 39 -18.40 3.69 -0.49
N ARG A 40 -17.15 3.83 -0.96
CA ARG A 40 -16.76 4.84 -1.98
C ARG A 40 -16.97 4.35 -3.42
N GLY A 41 -17.23 3.06 -3.61
CA GLY A 41 -17.59 2.48 -4.91
C GLY A 41 -16.68 1.34 -5.36
N LEU A 42 -17.09 0.71 -6.47
CA LEU A 42 -16.49 -0.53 -6.95
C LEU A 42 -15.02 -0.40 -7.35
N ILE A 43 -14.55 0.78 -7.79
CA ILE A 43 -13.11 1.00 -8.06
C ILE A 43 -12.31 0.71 -6.81
N HIS A 44 -12.60 1.41 -5.72
CA HIS A 44 -11.76 1.37 -4.53
C HIS A 44 -11.86 0.01 -3.83
N ALA A 45 -13.02 -0.65 -3.89
CA ALA A 45 -13.18 -2.02 -3.44
C ALA A 45 -12.33 -2.99 -4.28
N SER A 46 -12.31 -2.84 -5.60
CA SER A 46 -11.52 -3.67 -6.51
C SER A 46 -10.02 -3.45 -6.34
N GLU A 47 -9.59 -2.20 -6.18
CA GLU A 47 -8.21 -1.87 -5.89
C GLU A 47 -7.73 -2.50 -4.58
N CYS A 48 -8.56 -2.42 -3.52
CA CYS A 48 -8.29 -3.05 -2.23
C CYS A 48 -8.23 -4.59 -2.34
N GLY A 49 -9.09 -5.21 -3.13
CA GLY A 49 -9.17 -6.66 -3.28
C GLY A 49 -8.11 -7.27 -4.20
N TYR A 50 -7.64 -6.52 -5.21
CA TYR A 50 -6.79 -7.07 -6.28
C TYR A 50 -5.45 -6.35 -6.43
N ILE A 51 -5.43 -5.02 -6.45
CA ILE A 51 -4.19 -4.26 -6.68
C ILE A 51 -3.32 -4.24 -5.43
N VAL A 52 -3.89 -3.91 -4.26
CA VAL A 52 -3.14 -3.86 -3.00
C VAL A 52 -2.41 -5.19 -2.73
N PRO A 53 -3.07 -6.36 -2.80
CA PRO A 53 -2.37 -7.64 -2.64
C PRO A 53 -1.33 -7.95 -3.71
N ALA A 54 -1.51 -7.49 -4.95
CA ALA A 54 -0.52 -7.69 -6.01
C ALA A 54 0.76 -6.90 -5.73
N ILE A 55 0.63 -5.63 -5.34
CA ILE A 55 1.78 -4.77 -5.01
C ILE A 55 2.52 -5.26 -3.77
N LEU A 56 1.80 -5.73 -2.75
CA LEU A 56 2.42 -6.29 -1.55
C LEU A 56 3.24 -7.56 -1.85
N ARG A 57 2.74 -8.44 -2.74
CA ARG A 57 3.39 -9.71 -3.11
C ARG A 57 4.57 -9.55 -4.08
N GLY A 58 4.54 -8.53 -4.93
CA GLY A 58 5.56 -8.31 -5.96
C GLY A 58 5.86 -6.83 -6.16
N PRO A 59 6.37 -6.13 -5.14
CA PRO A 59 6.73 -4.73 -5.28
C PRO A 59 7.91 -4.58 -6.23
N THR A 60 7.91 -3.48 -6.98
CA THR A 60 9.06 -3.07 -7.79
C THR A 60 10.09 -2.30 -6.97
N ALA A 61 9.63 -1.61 -5.93
CA ALA A 61 10.49 -0.98 -4.93
C ALA A 61 9.80 -0.96 -3.58
N ILE A 62 10.59 -0.99 -2.51
CA ILE A 62 10.10 -0.76 -1.15
C ILE A 62 10.88 0.40 -0.54
N PHE A 63 10.17 1.37 0.02
CA PHE A 63 10.74 2.52 0.68
C PHE A 63 10.45 2.52 2.18
N GLU A 64 11.32 3.17 2.93
CA GLU A 64 11.23 3.36 4.38
C GLU A 64 11.36 4.83 4.72
N GLY A 65 10.54 5.28 5.69
CA GLY A 65 10.63 6.62 6.24
C GLY A 65 9.92 7.66 5.39
N LEU A 66 8.68 8.03 5.71
CA LEU A 66 7.97 9.10 4.99
C LEU A 66 8.48 10.47 5.47
N ARG A 67 9.21 11.21 4.62
CA ARG A 67 9.74 12.54 4.97
C ARG A 67 8.71 13.67 4.91
N ARG A 68 7.68 13.51 4.07
CA ARG A 68 6.74 14.59 3.71
C ARG A 68 5.26 14.26 3.89
N GLU A 69 4.90 13.01 4.22
CA GLU A 69 3.48 12.62 4.24
C GLU A 69 2.78 12.78 5.59
N GLU A 70 3.39 13.50 6.55
CA GLU A 70 2.83 13.91 7.87
C GLU A 70 2.24 12.80 8.78
N ASP A 71 2.07 11.58 8.28
CA ASP A 71 1.45 10.46 9.01
C ASP A 71 2.48 9.58 9.74
N GLU A 72 3.78 9.78 9.53
CA GLU A 72 4.81 8.92 10.14
C GLU A 72 5.07 9.25 11.61
N ASP A 73 4.92 8.25 12.47
CA ASP A 73 5.35 8.30 13.86
C ASP A 73 6.88 8.45 13.92
N GLN A 74 7.37 9.57 14.46
CA GLN A 74 8.78 9.98 14.36
C GLN A 74 9.75 9.05 15.11
N TRP A 75 9.25 8.15 15.97
CA TRP A 75 10.04 7.40 16.95
C TRP A 75 10.24 5.90 16.60
N GLY A 76 9.88 5.45 15.40
CA GLY A 76 10.02 4.06 14.96
C GLY A 76 10.98 3.83 13.77
N VAL A 77 11.08 2.58 13.30
CA VAL A 77 11.80 2.15 12.07
C VAL A 77 11.29 2.82 10.78
N GLY A 78 10.33 3.73 10.88
CA GLY A 78 9.66 4.38 9.76
C GLY A 78 8.61 3.48 9.14
N TRP A 79 7.55 4.09 8.62
CA TRP A 79 6.52 3.40 7.87
C TRP A 79 7.07 3.01 6.49
N ARG A 80 6.50 1.93 5.94
CA ARG A 80 6.94 1.34 4.67
C ARG A 80 6.00 1.74 3.55
N CYS A 81 6.57 1.99 2.39
CA CYS A 81 5.83 2.24 1.16
C CYS A 81 6.21 1.21 0.11
N TYR A 82 5.28 0.32 -0.20
CA TYR A 82 5.40 -0.65 -1.28
C TYR A 82 4.98 0.02 -2.58
N CYS A 83 5.87 0.03 -3.57
CA CYS A 83 5.63 0.61 -4.88
C CYS A 83 5.65 -0.47 -5.94
N GLY A 84 4.74 -0.39 -6.89
CA GLY A 84 4.87 -1.15 -8.13
C GLY A 84 3.96 -0.64 -9.22
N VAL A 85 4.09 -1.24 -10.40
CA VAL A 85 3.24 -0.96 -11.56
C VAL A 85 2.21 -2.07 -11.66
N PRO A 86 0.92 -1.83 -11.31
CA PRO A 86 -0.11 -2.84 -11.48
C PRO A 86 -0.26 -3.23 -12.94
N SER A 87 -0.65 -4.47 -13.22
CA SER A 87 -0.97 -4.92 -14.59
C SER A 87 -2.32 -4.41 -15.12
N CYS A 88 -3.11 -3.76 -14.26
CA CYS A 88 -4.47 -3.31 -14.58
C CYS A 88 -4.92 -2.15 -13.70
N SER A 89 -6.01 -1.50 -14.11
CA SER A 89 -6.77 -0.54 -13.32
C SER A 89 -8.25 -0.95 -13.28
N TYR A 90 -9.04 -0.28 -12.45
CA TYR A 90 -10.48 -0.50 -12.34
C TYR A 90 -11.24 0.79 -12.61
N ARG A 91 -12.34 0.70 -13.36
CA ARG A 91 -13.24 1.82 -13.68
C ARG A 91 -14.40 1.91 -12.71
N LYS A 92 -15.17 3.01 -12.77
CA LYS A 92 -16.27 3.33 -11.83
C LYS A 92 -17.30 2.22 -11.67
N ASP A 93 -17.52 1.47 -12.75
CA ASP A 93 -18.41 0.32 -12.85
C ASP A 93 -17.78 -1.00 -12.35
N GLY A 94 -16.53 -0.97 -11.89
CA GLY A 94 -15.77 -2.16 -11.48
C GLY A 94 -15.12 -2.92 -12.65
N THR A 95 -15.25 -2.43 -13.89
CA THR A 95 -14.63 -3.11 -15.04
C THR A 95 -13.11 -2.95 -15.02
N LYS A 96 -12.43 -4.04 -15.38
CA LYS A 96 -10.96 -4.08 -15.47
C LYS A 96 -10.50 -3.41 -16.76
N GLY A 97 -9.54 -2.51 -16.64
CA GLY A 97 -8.88 -1.84 -17.75
C GLY A 97 -7.35 -2.01 -17.70
N PRO A 98 -6.63 -1.48 -18.71
CA PRO A 98 -5.17 -1.40 -18.67
C PRO A 98 -4.72 -0.52 -17.50
N SER A 99 -3.50 -0.73 -17.01
CA SER A 99 -2.88 0.18 -16.04
C SER A 99 -2.79 1.60 -16.60
N TYR A 100 -2.80 2.60 -15.73
CA TYR A 100 -2.65 3.98 -16.17
C TYR A 100 -1.21 4.23 -16.64
N PRO A 101 -1.00 4.68 -17.90
CA PRO A 101 0.34 4.98 -18.40
C PRO A 101 1.04 6.04 -17.55
N GLY A 102 2.31 5.84 -17.24
CA GLY A 102 3.10 6.77 -16.43
C GLY A 102 2.60 6.89 -14.99
N GLN A 103 1.96 5.86 -14.44
CA GLN A 103 1.58 5.82 -13.03
C GLN A 103 2.09 4.56 -12.33
N VAL A 104 2.42 4.74 -11.05
CA VAL A 104 2.72 3.67 -10.10
C VAL A 104 1.65 3.62 -9.03
N TYR A 105 1.59 2.51 -8.31
CA TYR A 105 0.70 2.33 -7.19
C TYR A 105 1.49 2.18 -5.90
N LEU A 106 1.11 2.97 -4.91
CA LEU A 106 1.73 2.98 -3.59
C LEU A 106 0.80 2.35 -2.57
N VAL A 107 1.34 1.47 -1.73
CA VAL A 107 0.67 0.91 -0.55
C VAL A 107 1.50 1.24 0.68
N PHE A 108 0.90 1.97 1.61
CA PHE A 108 1.55 2.42 2.84
C PHE A 108 1.21 1.49 3.99
N VAL A 109 2.25 1.00 4.67
CA VAL A 109 2.18 0.02 5.75
C VAL A 109 2.89 0.60 6.97
N ASN A 110 2.19 0.67 8.10
CA ASN A 110 2.78 1.16 9.34
C ASN A 110 3.75 0.15 9.99
N SER A 111 4.36 0.50 11.12
CA SER A 111 5.27 -0.37 11.87
C SER A 111 4.64 -1.68 12.36
N ASP A 112 3.31 -1.70 12.56
CA ASP A 112 2.57 -2.88 13.02
C ASP A 112 2.19 -3.82 11.87
N GLY A 113 2.63 -3.52 10.64
CA GLY A 113 2.29 -4.33 9.47
C GLY A 113 0.87 -4.10 8.97
N VAL A 114 0.28 -2.93 9.25
CA VAL A 114 -1.08 -2.57 8.79
C VAL A 114 -1.01 -1.68 7.55
N ALA A 115 -1.56 -2.16 6.44
CA ALA A 115 -1.82 -1.36 5.25
C ALA A 115 -3.01 -0.42 5.50
N TYR A 116 -2.73 0.87 5.65
CA TYR A 116 -3.72 1.87 6.07
C TYR A 116 -4.09 2.85 4.94
N ASN A 117 -3.23 3.02 3.93
CA ASN A 117 -3.49 3.88 2.79
C ASN A 117 -2.87 3.30 1.51
N TRP A 118 -3.45 3.68 0.38
CA TRP A 118 -2.96 3.31 -0.94
C TRP A 118 -3.52 4.25 -2.01
N ARG A 119 -2.78 4.44 -3.09
CA ARG A 119 -3.18 5.32 -4.20
C ARG A 119 -2.29 5.16 -5.42
N TRP A 120 -2.83 5.63 -6.55
CA TRP A 120 -2.05 5.89 -7.76
C TRP A 120 -1.25 7.18 -7.61
N GLU A 121 -0.04 7.17 -8.16
CA GLU A 121 0.90 8.29 -8.17
C GLU A 121 1.54 8.40 -9.56
N LYS A 122 1.98 9.60 -9.92
CA LYS A 122 2.75 9.78 -11.16
C LYS A 122 4.07 9.02 -11.04
N ALA A 123 4.41 8.31 -12.10
CA ALA A 123 5.71 7.68 -12.23
C ALA A 123 6.76 8.73 -12.59
N ASP A 124 7.98 8.49 -12.13
CA ASP A 124 9.15 9.30 -12.43
C ASP A 124 9.52 9.19 -13.93
N GLU A 125 9.93 10.30 -14.55
CA GLU A 125 10.24 10.34 -15.99
C GLU A 125 11.53 9.58 -16.31
N ASP A 126 12.53 9.64 -15.41
CA ASP A 126 13.79 8.93 -15.55
C ASP A 126 13.65 7.44 -15.18
N ASN A 127 12.69 7.12 -14.31
CA ASN A 127 12.35 5.75 -13.96
C ASN A 127 10.85 5.51 -13.73
N GLN A 128 10.16 5.08 -14.78
CA GLN A 128 8.71 4.83 -14.78
C GLN A 128 8.22 3.74 -13.80
N LYS A 129 9.12 3.08 -13.08
CA LYS A 129 8.79 2.08 -12.04
C LYS A 129 8.73 2.67 -10.63
N LEU A 130 9.12 3.93 -10.45
CA LEU A 130 9.19 4.62 -9.16
C LEU A 130 8.27 5.85 -9.18
N PRO A 131 7.77 6.32 -8.02
CA PRO A 131 6.97 7.53 -7.97
C PRO A 131 7.85 8.77 -8.15
N VAL A 132 7.28 9.84 -8.71
CA VAL A 132 7.94 11.15 -8.78
C VAL A 132 8.42 11.58 -7.39
N GLY A 133 9.67 12.07 -7.35
CA GLY A 133 10.28 12.62 -6.14
C GLY A 133 10.62 11.55 -5.09
N HIS A 134 10.74 10.28 -5.48
CA HIS A 134 11.05 9.19 -4.54
C HIS A 134 12.30 9.46 -3.70
N ALA A 135 13.30 10.17 -4.22
CA ALA A 135 14.54 10.48 -3.53
C ALA A 135 14.33 11.41 -2.32
N ASP A 136 13.38 12.35 -2.43
CA ASP A 136 13.10 13.35 -1.40
C ASP A 136 11.90 12.97 -0.52
N ARG A 137 11.02 12.07 -1.00
CA ARG A 137 9.83 11.61 -0.28
C ARG A 137 10.16 10.60 0.81
N PHE A 138 11.19 9.77 0.58
CA PHE A 138 11.51 8.65 1.46
C PHE A 138 12.89 8.81 2.12
N LYS A 139 13.09 8.24 3.31
CA LYS A 139 14.40 8.24 3.97
C LYS A 139 15.37 7.34 3.23
N ARG A 140 14.91 6.14 2.84
CA ARG A 140 15.73 5.13 2.19
C ARG A 140 14.88 4.20 1.30
N ARG A 141 15.52 3.65 0.27
CA ARG A 141 15.00 2.52 -0.53
C ARG A 141 15.60 1.20 -0.03
N LEU A 142 14.74 0.22 0.25
CA LEU A 142 15.10 -1.10 0.79
C LEU A 142 15.21 -2.18 -0.30
N LEU A 143 14.44 -2.02 -1.39
CA LEU A 143 14.42 -2.89 -2.57
C LEU A 143 14.18 -2.03 -3.82
#